data_AF-A0AA38IJD0-F1
#
_entry.id   AF-A0AA38IJD0-F1
#
_cell.length_a   1.000
_cell.length_b   1.000
_cell.length_c   1.000
_cell.angle_alpha   90.00
_cell.angle_beta   90.00
_cell.angle_gamma   90.00
#
_symmetry.space_group_name_H-M   'P 1'
#
loop_
_entity.id
_entity.type
_entity.pdbx_description
1 polymer ?
#
loop_
_entity_poly.entity_id
_entity_poly.type
_entity_poly.pdbx_seq_one_letter_code
_entity_poly.pdbx_strand_id
1 'polypeptide(L)'
;MTHKHKLVDQNSLSRVHSSMKFSLTLLQICGFFPVSGICKSSCTTLKFSWLSFRTFYSVFWFICMSLVASVETYKVFFVDQSEGQTTYTVFYISGVLCHIFFLKLAQEWPELMEEWHNIEVVMGTAGETTNLRKKLNILSGTFTFIATVEHILVKWHLLYEIAQKCGSTDNMTKQALVYMNYYTFSYITKYSLWKGLFFEMITIRSTFSWTFIDVFIMLLTTAFALRVKQFTSKVGILTKSKTTDIKEWKRLRQEHYQLYQLCYLLNNRLTYIIFLSYGTNLYFILIQLFGSMKHLTSSLRKIYYCMSFFLLIVRLLGVTLYGARVSNESKKILPLLFSVPASSYNKEVECLIDQVIKNEIIISVKNFFKITKGLLFKFTGVLVTYELVLIQFNTYSLYTDEILGDDKCQLFTNST
;
A
#
# COMPACT_ATOMS: atom_id res chain seq x y z
N MET A 1 -8.12 -31.92 -32.75
CA MET A 1 -6.96 -31.02 -32.54
C MET A 1 -7.33 -29.68 -31.87
N THR A 2 -8.55 -29.18 -32.03
CA THR A 2 -9.05 -27.90 -31.44
C THR A 2 -9.22 -27.90 -29.91
N HIS A 3 -9.49 -29.06 -29.27
CA HIS A 3 -9.64 -29.15 -27.81
C HIS A 3 -8.31 -29.13 -27.04
N LYS A 4 -7.23 -29.66 -27.64
CA LYS A 4 -5.88 -29.66 -27.06
C LYS A 4 -5.26 -28.25 -27.08
N HIS A 5 -5.52 -27.46 -28.13
CA HIS A 5 -5.10 -26.06 -28.21
C HIS A 5 -5.80 -25.16 -27.17
N LYS A 6 -7.10 -25.35 -26.93
CA LYS A 6 -7.83 -24.62 -25.87
C LYS A 6 -7.35 -24.94 -24.45
N LEU A 7 -6.92 -26.17 -24.18
CA LEU A 7 -6.36 -26.58 -22.89
C LEU A 7 -4.94 -26.02 -22.68
N VAL A 8 -4.13 -25.94 -23.74
CA VAL A 8 -2.79 -25.32 -23.71
C VAL A 8 -2.87 -23.80 -23.51
N ASP A 9 -3.86 -23.13 -24.11
CA ASP A 9 -4.12 -21.69 -23.90
C ASP A 9 -4.65 -21.35 -22.49
N GLN A 10 -5.35 -22.28 -21.84
CA GLN A 10 -5.81 -22.10 -20.45
C GLN A 10 -4.71 -22.30 -19.41
N ASN A 11 -3.70 -23.12 -19.72
CA ASN A 11 -2.56 -23.39 -18.83
C ASN A 11 -1.46 -22.32 -18.90
N SER A 12 -1.46 -21.45 -19.91
CA SER A 12 -0.49 -20.35 -20.06
C SER A 12 -0.96 -19.01 -19.46
N LEU A 13 -2.25 -18.92 -19.10
CA LEU A 13 -2.88 -17.71 -18.57
C LEU A 13 -2.66 -17.59 -17.06
N SER A 14 -1.79 -16.67 -16.63
CA SER A 14 -1.67 -16.30 -15.22
C SER A 14 -2.79 -15.34 -14.84
N ARG A 15 -3.69 -15.80 -13.99
CA ARG A 15 -4.97 -15.12 -13.74
C ARG A 15 -4.83 -13.98 -12.75
N VAL A 16 -4.06 -14.16 -11.68
CA VAL A 16 -3.73 -13.05 -10.76
C VAL A 16 -2.97 -11.97 -11.50
N HIS A 17 -1.91 -12.33 -12.23
CA HIS A 17 -1.13 -11.38 -13.03
C HIS A 17 -2.03 -10.61 -14.02
N SER A 18 -2.84 -11.34 -14.79
CA SER A 18 -3.76 -10.74 -15.76
C SER A 18 -4.85 -9.86 -15.11
N SER A 19 -5.22 -10.16 -13.86
CA SER A 19 -6.19 -9.37 -13.09
C SER A 19 -5.58 -8.09 -12.51
N MET A 20 -4.26 -8.05 -12.30
CA MET A 20 -3.54 -6.88 -11.74
C MET A 20 -3.03 -5.91 -12.81
N LYS A 21 -3.26 -6.18 -14.10
CA LYS A 21 -2.77 -5.35 -15.23
C LYS A 21 -3.01 -3.85 -15.04
N PHE A 22 -4.22 -3.46 -14.65
CA PHE A 22 -4.59 -2.05 -14.45
C PHE A 22 -3.72 -1.41 -13.36
N SER A 23 -3.68 -2.04 -12.19
CA SER A 23 -2.91 -1.58 -11.03
C SER A 23 -1.41 -1.48 -11.33
N LEU A 24 -0.84 -2.50 -11.97
CA LEU A 24 0.58 -2.50 -12.34
C LEU A 24 0.90 -1.44 -13.40
N THR A 25 -0.03 -1.12 -14.29
CA THR A 25 0.15 -0.06 -15.28
C THR A 25 0.18 1.31 -14.60
N LEU A 26 -0.69 1.56 -13.61
CA LEU A 26 -0.67 2.81 -12.84
C LEU A 26 0.68 3.01 -12.13
N LEU A 27 1.23 1.97 -11.49
CA LEU A 27 2.57 2.04 -10.89
C LEU A 27 3.65 2.44 -11.90
N GLN A 28 3.60 1.87 -13.11
CA GLN A 28 4.59 2.15 -14.14
C GLN A 28 4.50 3.55 -14.72
N ILE A 29 3.30 4.09 -14.90
CA ILE A 29 3.10 5.49 -15.30
C ILE A 29 3.79 6.40 -14.28
N CYS A 30 3.61 6.09 -12.99
CA CYS A 30 4.24 6.82 -11.90
C CYS A 30 5.73 6.48 -11.71
N GLY A 31 6.38 5.70 -12.57
CA GLY A 31 7.82 5.42 -12.51
C GLY A 31 8.23 4.39 -11.46
N PHE A 32 7.28 3.62 -10.93
CA PHE A 32 7.53 2.51 -10.04
C PHE A 32 7.44 1.17 -10.79
N PHE A 33 7.97 0.12 -10.19
CA PHE A 33 7.75 -1.26 -10.63
C PHE A 33 8.10 -1.55 -12.12
N PRO A 34 9.37 -1.40 -12.53
CA PRO A 34 9.79 -1.44 -13.94
C PRO A 34 9.88 -2.87 -14.54
N VAL A 35 8.80 -3.63 -14.46
CA VAL A 35 8.70 -4.99 -15.04
C VAL A 35 8.20 -4.93 -16.49
N SER A 36 8.86 -5.66 -17.38
CA SER A 36 8.39 -5.85 -18.76
C SER A 36 7.33 -6.94 -18.85
N GLY A 37 6.43 -6.85 -19.83
CA GLY A 37 5.42 -7.89 -20.08
C GLY A 37 4.16 -7.78 -19.23
N ILE A 38 3.97 -6.73 -18.42
CA ILE A 38 2.82 -6.64 -17.51
C ILE A 38 1.45 -6.66 -18.22
N CYS A 39 1.35 -6.13 -19.44
CA CYS A 39 0.10 -6.11 -20.21
C CYS A 39 -0.21 -7.46 -20.87
N LYS A 40 0.78 -8.36 -20.97
CA LYS A 40 0.59 -9.71 -21.50
C LYS A 40 -0.12 -10.58 -20.48
N SER A 41 -0.81 -11.60 -20.95
CA SER A 41 -1.66 -12.45 -20.11
C SER A 41 -0.91 -13.63 -19.47
N SER A 42 0.32 -13.91 -19.90
CA SER A 42 1.15 -15.01 -19.39
C SER A 42 2.27 -14.49 -18.50
N CYS A 43 2.49 -15.14 -17.36
CA CYS A 43 3.57 -14.81 -16.42
C CYS A 43 4.96 -15.06 -17.00
N THR A 44 5.13 -16.00 -17.94
CA THR A 44 6.43 -16.34 -18.57
C THR A 44 7.04 -15.18 -19.35
N THR A 45 6.21 -14.19 -19.69
CA THR A 45 6.64 -12.99 -20.42
C THR A 45 7.13 -11.88 -19.51
N LEU A 46 7.01 -12.06 -18.18
CA LEU A 46 7.48 -11.12 -17.19
C LEU A 46 9.00 -11.18 -17.10
N LYS A 47 9.64 -10.04 -17.29
CA LYS A 47 11.10 -9.91 -17.17
C LYS A 47 11.46 -8.58 -16.54
N PHE A 48 12.39 -8.62 -15.62
CA PHE A 48 13.10 -7.43 -15.15
C PHE A 48 14.42 -7.32 -15.90
N SER A 49 14.79 -6.11 -16.32
CA SER A 49 16.09 -5.84 -16.93
C SER A 49 16.57 -4.44 -16.55
N TRP A 50 17.83 -4.34 -16.08
CA TRP A 50 18.46 -3.07 -15.76
C TRP A 50 18.62 -2.17 -16.99
N LEU A 51 18.80 -2.76 -18.18
CA LEU A 51 19.02 -2.04 -19.44
C LEU A 51 17.71 -1.69 -20.18
N SER A 52 16.57 -1.69 -19.49
CA SER A 52 15.29 -1.32 -20.10
C SER A 52 14.97 0.16 -19.90
N PHE A 53 14.30 0.78 -20.88
CA PHE A 53 13.80 2.17 -20.76
C PHE A 53 12.94 2.37 -19.50
N ARG A 54 12.16 1.36 -19.10
CA ARG A 54 11.31 1.40 -17.89
C ARG A 54 12.15 1.53 -16.62
N THR A 55 13.27 0.81 -16.56
CA THR A 55 14.20 0.88 -15.43
C THR A 55 14.91 2.22 -15.41
N PHE A 56 15.37 2.73 -16.57
CA PHE A 56 15.94 4.07 -16.66
C PHE A 56 14.96 5.15 -16.17
N TYR A 57 13.70 5.11 -16.65
CA TYR A 57 12.64 6.01 -16.19
C TYR A 57 12.41 5.92 -14.69
N SER A 58 12.40 4.70 -14.13
CA SER A 58 12.25 4.48 -12.69
C SER A 58 13.45 5.03 -11.89
N VAL A 59 14.67 4.82 -12.35
CA VAL A 59 15.91 5.29 -11.70
C VAL A 59 16.03 6.81 -11.76
N PHE A 60 15.71 7.44 -12.89
CA PHE A 60 15.66 8.90 -13.01
C PHE A 60 14.81 9.50 -11.90
N TRP A 61 13.59 8.99 -11.75
CA TRP A 61 12.67 9.47 -10.75
C TRP A 61 13.08 9.15 -9.31
N PHE A 62 13.72 8.01 -9.08
CA PHE A 62 14.32 7.66 -7.78
C PHE A 62 15.40 8.69 -7.38
N ILE A 63 16.26 9.08 -8.32
CA ILE A 63 17.31 10.08 -8.08
C ILE A 63 16.67 11.43 -7.74
N CYS A 64 15.69 11.90 -8.51
CA CYS A 64 15.01 13.16 -8.24
C CYS A 64 14.33 13.18 -6.86
N MET A 65 13.64 12.10 -6.50
CA MET A 65 13.04 11.92 -5.17
C MET A 65 14.07 11.94 -4.05
N SER A 66 15.21 11.26 -4.25
CA SER A 66 16.29 11.18 -3.26
C SER A 66 16.97 12.52 -3.03
N LEU A 67 17.15 13.32 -4.09
CA LEU A 67 17.68 14.68 -3.99
C LEU A 67 16.74 15.58 -3.18
N VAL A 68 15.42 15.54 -3.45
CA VAL A 68 14.44 16.30 -2.66
C VAL A 68 14.43 15.85 -1.21
N ALA A 69 14.41 14.54 -0.95
CA ALA A 69 14.49 14.01 0.41
C ALA A 69 15.76 14.47 1.15
N SER A 70 16.90 14.54 0.46
CA SER A 70 18.17 15.02 1.03
C SER A 70 18.10 16.50 1.40
N VAL A 71 17.50 17.32 0.52
CA VAL A 71 17.28 18.75 0.76
C VAL A 71 16.35 18.97 1.96
N GLU A 72 15.23 18.26 2.06
CA GLU A 72 14.33 18.39 3.22
C GLU A 72 15.00 17.92 4.51
N THR A 73 15.75 16.82 4.46
CA THR A 73 16.51 16.31 5.62
C THR A 73 17.52 17.35 6.10
N TYR A 74 18.27 17.97 5.18
CA TYR A 74 19.20 19.03 5.52
C TYR A 74 18.51 20.20 6.22
N LYS A 75 17.33 20.63 5.75
CA LYS A 75 16.58 21.73 6.38
C LYS A 75 16.20 21.43 7.82
N VAL A 76 15.70 20.22 8.09
CA VAL A 76 15.31 19.82 9.45
C VAL A 76 16.49 19.90 10.41
N PHE A 77 17.68 19.44 10.00
CA PHE A 77 18.82 19.42 10.91
C PHE A 77 19.53 20.76 11.07
N PHE A 78 19.56 21.60 10.01
CA PHE A 78 20.47 22.76 9.96
C PHE A 78 19.79 24.11 9.76
N VAL A 79 18.48 24.16 9.48
CA VAL A 79 17.79 25.42 9.12
C VAL A 79 16.58 25.68 10.01
N ASP A 80 15.63 24.75 10.05
CA ASP A 80 14.35 24.91 10.73
C ASP A 80 13.90 23.55 11.30
N GLN A 81 13.96 23.42 12.62
CA GLN A 81 13.56 22.22 13.37
C GLN A 81 12.05 22.16 13.66
N SER A 82 11.23 22.82 12.84
CA SER A 82 9.77 22.79 13.03
C SER A 82 9.14 21.42 12.72
N GLU A 83 8.01 21.17 13.37
CA GLU A 83 7.15 19.98 13.15
C GLU A 83 6.78 19.80 11.66
N GLY A 84 6.51 20.91 10.97
CA GLY A 84 6.17 20.92 9.55
C GLY A 84 7.31 20.38 8.68
N GLN A 85 8.54 20.84 8.88
CA GLN A 85 9.70 20.36 8.10
C GLN A 85 10.01 18.89 8.38
N THR A 86 9.85 18.46 9.63
CA THR A 86 10.00 17.04 10.00
C THR A 86 8.99 16.17 9.26
N THR A 87 7.75 16.62 9.16
CA THR A 87 6.68 15.92 8.42
C THR A 87 6.99 15.81 6.92
N TYR A 88 7.47 16.88 6.28
CA TYR A 88 7.91 16.82 4.88
C TYR A 88 9.09 15.87 4.68
N THR A 89 10.06 15.88 5.60
CA THR A 89 11.21 14.98 5.55
C THR A 89 10.79 13.52 5.62
N VAL A 90 9.95 13.16 6.60
CA VAL A 90 9.41 11.79 6.73
C VAL A 90 8.62 11.40 5.48
N PHE A 91 7.83 12.32 4.92
CA PHE A 91 7.09 12.09 3.67
C PHE A 91 8.02 11.71 2.52
N TYR A 92 9.04 12.51 2.20
CA TYR A 92 9.92 12.22 1.07
C TYR A 92 10.83 11.02 1.32
N ILE A 93 11.35 10.82 2.55
CA ILE A 93 12.11 9.62 2.91
C ILE A 93 11.25 8.35 2.71
N SER A 94 9.98 8.39 3.12
CA SER A 94 9.07 7.27 2.92
C SER A 94 8.83 6.97 1.43
N GLY A 95 8.76 8.01 0.58
CA GLY A 95 8.69 7.87 -0.87
C GLY A 95 9.93 7.20 -1.47
N VAL A 96 11.13 7.57 -0.99
CA VAL A 96 12.39 6.94 -1.40
C VAL A 96 12.41 5.46 -1.01
N LEU A 97 12.05 5.13 0.24
CA LEU A 97 11.96 3.75 0.71
C LEU A 97 10.93 2.93 -0.08
N CYS A 98 9.77 3.53 -0.38
CA CYS A 98 8.73 2.93 -1.21
C CYS A 98 9.29 2.57 -2.59
N HIS A 99 10.05 3.48 -3.20
CA HIS A 99 10.70 3.24 -4.50
C HIS A 99 11.69 2.09 -4.45
N ILE A 100 12.55 2.05 -3.42
CA ILE A 100 13.53 0.96 -3.20
C ILE A 100 12.80 -0.39 -3.09
N PHE A 101 11.75 -0.46 -2.29
CA PHE A 101 11.01 -1.70 -2.07
C PHE A 101 10.26 -2.16 -3.33
N PHE A 102 9.64 -1.26 -4.09
CA PHE A 102 9.01 -1.62 -5.36
C PHE A 102 10.03 -2.02 -6.44
N LEU A 103 11.22 -1.41 -6.46
CA LEU A 103 12.30 -1.81 -7.37
C LEU A 103 12.85 -3.19 -7.03
N LYS A 104 13.02 -3.49 -5.73
CA LYS A 104 13.38 -4.83 -5.28
C LYS A 104 12.31 -5.85 -5.63
N LEU A 105 11.04 -5.54 -5.35
CA LEU A 105 9.94 -6.43 -5.69
C LEU A 105 9.84 -6.65 -7.21
N ALA A 106 10.12 -5.65 -8.04
CA ALA A 106 10.11 -5.78 -9.49
C ALA A 106 11.14 -6.82 -9.99
N GLN A 107 12.30 -6.94 -9.33
CA GLN A 107 13.31 -7.96 -9.65
C GLN A 107 12.82 -9.36 -9.32
N GLU A 108 12.11 -9.50 -8.20
CA GLU A 108 11.64 -10.78 -7.65
C GLU A 108 10.25 -11.17 -8.19
N TRP A 109 9.58 -10.28 -8.95
CA TRP A 109 8.22 -10.45 -9.42
C TRP A 109 8.01 -11.59 -10.42
N PRO A 110 8.90 -11.82 -11.42
CA PRO A 110 8.71 -12.92 -12.37
C PRO A 110 8.65 -14.28 -11.67
N GLU A 111 9.58 -14.54 -10.75
CA GLU A 111 9.64 -15.76 -9.92
C GLU A 111 8.38 -15.89 -9.06
N LEU A 112 7.97 -14.81 -8.37
CA LEU A 112 6.76 -14.82 -7.56
C LEU A 112 5.49 -15.15 -8.36
N MET A 113 5.34 -14.58 -9.57
CA MET A 113 4.18 -14.83 -10.42
C MET A 113 4.21 -16.22 -11.07
N GLU A 114 5.39 -16.79 -11.32
CA GLU A 114 5.54 -18.16 -11.81
C GLU A 114 5.11 -19.16 -10.74
N GLU A 115 5.60 -19.04 -9.51
CA GLU A 115 5.18 -19.88 -8.39
C GLU A 115 3.68 -19.75 -8.11
N TRP A 116 3.16 -18.52 -8.17
CA TRP A 116 1.74 -18.29 -8.02
C TRP A 116 0.95 -19.01 -9.12
N HIS A 117 1.38 -18.87 -10.38
CA HIS A 117 0.73 -19.50 -11.53
C HIS A 117 0.70 -21.02 -11.42
N ASN A 118 1.79 -21.65 -10.96
CA ASN A 118 1.86 -23.09 -10.75
C ASN A 118 0.77 -23.58 -9.79
N ILE A 119 0.50 -22.82 -8.72
CA ILE A 119 -0.58 -23.12 -7.77
C ILE A 119 -1.96 -22.89 -8.42
N GLU A 120 -2.13 -21.87 -9.26
CA GLU A 120 -3.39 -21.66 -9.97
C GLU A 120 -3.74 -22.83 -10.89
N VAL A 121 -2.74 -23.42 -11.54
CA VAL A 121 -2.90 -24.60 -12.40
C VAL A 121 -3.31 -25.81 -11.57
N VAL A 122 -2.64 -26.07 -10.44
CA VAL A 122 -2.93 -27.23 -9.56
C VAL A 122 -4.32 -27.12 -8.91
N MET A 123 -4.66 -25.95 -8.37
CA MET A 123 -5.93 -25.76 -7.65
C MET A 123 -7.15 -25.76 -8.58
N GLY A 124 -6.95 -25.59 -9.88
CA GLY A 124 -8.02 -25.55 -10.87
C GLY A 124 -8.86 -24.27 -10.82
N THR A 125 -9.78 -24.17 -11.78
CA THR A 125 -10.33 -22.89 -12.26
C THR A 125 -11.70 -22.52 -11.72
N ALA A 126 -12.18 -23.19 -10.67
CA ALA A 126 -13.58 -23.11 -10.25
C ALA A 126 -14.04 -21.67 -9.90
N GLY A 127 -14.89 -21.11 -10.75
CA GLY A 127 -16.01 -20.22 -10.42
C GLY A 127 -15.76 -18.74 -10.10
N GLU A 128 -14.67 -18.36 -9.44
CA GLU A 128 -14.57 -17.01 -8.83
C GLU A 128 -13.70 -15.99 -9.59
N THR A 129 -13.18 -16.33 -10.78
CA THR A 129 -12.08 -15.54 -11.39
C THR A 129 -12.51 -14.28 -12.13
N THR A 130 -13.71 -14.23 -12.71
CA THR A 130 -14.21 -13.00 -13.38
C THR A 130 -14.51 -11.89 -12.37
N ASN A 131 -14.89 -12.27 -11.15
CA ASN A 131 -15.11 -11.35 -10.04
C ASN A 131 -13.79 -10.81 -9.47
N LEU A 132 -12.69 -11.59 -9.50
CA LEU A 132 -11.41 -11.12 -8.99
C LEU A 132 -10.89 -9.91 -9.77
N ARG A 133 -10.82 -9.97 -11.11
CA ARG A 133 -10.35 -8.83 -11.93
C ARG A 133 -11.18 -7.57 -11.70
N LYS A 134 -12.51 -7.70 -11.69
CA LYS A 134 -13.42 -6.58 -11.39
C LYS A 134 -13.13 -6.00 -10.00
N LYS A 135 -12.98 -6.86 -8.98
CA LYS A 135 -12.71 -6.45 -7.60
C LYS A 135 -11.37 -5.73 -7.46
N LEU A 136 -10.29 -6.24 -8.08
CA LEU A 136 -8.97 -5.61 -8.05
C LEU A 136 -8.96 -4.26 -8.77
N ASN A 137 -9.64 -4.16 -9.92
CA ASN A 137 -9.77 -2.91 -10.66
C ASN A 137 -10.58 -1.87 -9.89
N ILE A 138 -11.72 -2.24 -9.31
CA ILE A 138 -12.54 -1.35 -8.48
C ILE A 138 -11.71 -0.87 -7.29
N LEU A 139 -11.04 -1.78 -6.57
CA LEU A 139 -10.19 -1.42 -5.43
C LEU A 139 -9.11 -0.41 -5.82
N SER A 140 -8.41 -0.65 -6.94
CA SER A 140 -7.37 0.26 -7.43
C SER A 140 -7.93 1.61 -7.85
N GLY A 141 -9.04 1.61 -8.59
CA GLY A 141 -9.69 2.82 -9.08
C GLY A 141 -10.22 3.68 -7.94
N THR A 142 -10.91 3.08 -6.97
CA THR A 142 -11.47 3.79 -5.81
C THR A 142 -10.38 4.48 -4.99
N PHE A 143 -9.33 3.76 -4.58
CA PHE A 143 -8.27 4.37 -3.76
C PHE A 143 -7.41 5.39 -4.54
N THR A 144 -7.21 5.18 -5.85
CA THR A 144 -6.53 6.18 -6.70
C THR A 144 -7.37 7.45 -6.83
N PHE A 145 -8.69 7.31 -7.01
CA PHE A 145 -9.61 8.46 -7.05
C PHE A 145 -9.59 9.22 -5.72
N ILE A 146 -9.70 8.51 -4.60
CA ILE A 146 -9.67 9.13 -3.27
C ILE A 146 -8.35 9.85 -3.02
N ALA A 147 -7.20 9.26 -3.38
CA ALA A 147 -5.90 9.92 -3.27
C ALA A 147 -5.80 11.19 -4.12
N THR A 148 -6.42 11.18 -5.30
CA THR A 148 -6.46 12.35 -6.19
C THR A 148 -7.29 13.47 -5.57
N VAL A 149 -8.46 13.14 -5.02
CA VAL A 149 -9.30 14.10 -4.29
C VAL A 149 -8.56 14.67 -3.08
N GLU A 150 -7.88 13.83 -2.30
CA GLU A 150 -7.05 14.27 -1.18
C GLU A 150 -5.96 15.24 -1.63
N HIS A 151 -5.22 14.92 -2.69
CA HIS A 151 -4.17 15.81 -3.20
C HIS A 151 -4.72 17.17 -3.63
N ILE A 152 -5.88 17.19 -4.32
CA ILE A 152 -6.55 18.42 -4.72
C ILE A 152 -6.97 19.24 -3.48
N LEU A 153 -7.52 18.60 -2.45
CA LEU A 153 -7.93 19.26 -1.21
C LEU A 153 -6.74 19.87 -0.46
N VAL A 154 -5.61 19.16 -0.37
CA VAL A 154 -4.36 19.70 0.21
C VAL A 154 -3.93 20.97 -0.53
N LYS A 155 -3.95 20.93 -1.87
CA LYS A 155 -3.52 22.07 -2.70
C LYS A 155 -4.50 23.24 -2.59
N TRP A 156 -5.79 22.96 -2.52
CA TRP A 156 -6.82 23.98 -2.30
C TRP A 156 -6.64 24.65 -0.93
N HIS A 157 -6.41 23.87 0.13
CA HIS A 157 -6.15 24.38 1.47
C HIS A 157 -4.91 25.29 1.50
N LEU A 158 -3.81 24.84 0.88
CA LEU A 158 -2.58 25.64 0.76
C LEU A 158 -2.84 26.97 0.05
N LEU A 159 -3.54 26.95 -1.09
CA LEU A 159 -3.84 28.15 -1.86
C LEU A 159 -4.68 29.15 -1.05
N TYR A 160 -5.63 28.65 -0.28
CA TYR A 160 -6.45 29.47 0.62
C TYR A 160 -5.61 30.12 1.73
N GLU A 161 -4.71 29.37 2.38
CA GLU A 161 -3.83 29.94 3.41
C GLU A 161 -2.88 31.00 2.85
N ILE A 162 -2.32 30.78 1.65
CA ILE A 162 -1.44 31.76 1.00
C ILE A 162 -2.22 33.03 0.65
N ALA A 163 -3.42 32.90 0.09
CA ALA A 163 -4.26 34.06 -0.24
C ALA A 163 -4.60 34.90 0.99
N GLN A 164 -4.89 34.25 2.12
CA GLN A 164 -5.16 34.94 3.39
C GLN A 164 -3.92 35.64 3.95
N LYS A 165 -2.76 34.97 3.92
CA LYS A 165 -1.53 35.49 4.50
C LYS A 165 -0.90 36.62 3.68
N CYS A 166 -0.87 36.49 2.36
CA CYS A 166 -0.15 37.41 1.49
C CYS A 166 -1.03 38.48 0.83
N GLY A 167 -2.35 38.48 1.09
CA GLY A 167 -3.27 39.56 0.70
C GLY A 167 -3.41 39.81 -0.80
N SER A 168 -2.92 38.90 -1.65
CA SER A 168 -2.93 39.02 -3.10
C SER A 168 -3.40 37.72 -3.73
N THR A 169 -4.34 37.82 -4.68
CA THR A 169 -4.82 36.72 -5.52
C THR A 169 -4.13 36.70 -6.89
N ASP A 170 -3.16 37.57 -7.13
CA ASP A 170 -2.48 37.61 -8.42
C ASP A 170 -1.43 36.49 -8.52
N ASN A 171 -1.48 35.73 -9.62
CA ASN A 171 -0.61 34.58 -9.87
C ASN A 171 -0.52 33.54 -8.73
N MET A 172 -1.64 33.19 -8.09
CA MET A 172 -1.69 32.23 -6.96
C MET A 172 -0.98 30.89 -7.23
N THR A 173 -1.00 30.38 -8.45
CA THR A 173 -0.29 29.15 -8.83
C THR A 173 1.23 29.32 -8.69
N LYS A 174 1.81 30.43 -9.17
CA LYS A 174 3.23 30.75 -8.98
C LYS A 174 3.53 30.89 -7.50
N GLN A 175 2.68 31.58 -6.75
CA GLN A 175 2.87 31.78 -5.32
C GLN A 175 2.90 30.46 -4.56
N ALA A 176 1.98 29.53 -4.84
CA ALA A 176 1.96 28.21 -4.22
C ALA A 176 3.19 27.36 -4.56
N LEU A 177 3.64 27.38 -5.82
CA LEU A 177 4.83 26.64 -6.24
C LEU A 177 6.10 27.17 -5.56
N VAL A 178 6.22 28.50 -5.45
CA VAL A 178 7.34 29.15 -4.76
C VAL A 178 7.27 28.90 -3.26
N TYR A 179 6.10 29.06 -2.64
CA TYR A 179 5.93 28.90 -1.20
C TYR A 179 6.31 27.49 -0.72
N MET A 180 5.82 26.46 -1.42
CA MET A 180 6.12 25.06 -1.05
C MET A 180 7.60 24.70 -1.22
N ASN A 181 8.31 25.38 -2.11
CA ASN A 181 9.71 25.12 -2.41
C ASN A 181 10.58 26.34 -2.08
N TYR A 182 10.17 27.16 -1.10
CA TYR A 182 10.76 28.46 -0.82
C TYR A 182 12.27 28.36 -0.68
N TYR A 183 12.75 27.48 0.21
CA TYR A 183 14.18 27.28 0.44
C TYR A 183 14.95 26.88 -0.81
N THR A 184 14.38 25.98 -1.61
CA THR A 184 14.99 25.55 -2.88
C THR A 184 15.10 26.74 -3.84
N PHE A 185 14.07 27.59 -3.92
CA PHE A 185 14.07 28.73 -4.82
C PHE A 185 14.87 29.95 -4.33
N SER A 186 15.04 30.09 -3.02
CA SER A 186 15.84 31.14 -2.40
C SER A 186 17.34 30.84 -2.44
N TYR A 187 17.73 29.59 -2.16
CA TYR A 187 19.12 29.26 -1.84
C TYR A 187 19.79 28.29 -2.81
N ILE A 188 19.03 27.46 -3.54
CA ILE A 188 19.61 26.44 -4.44
C ILE A 188 19.52 26.88 -5.90
N THR A 189 18.37 27.39 -6.33
CA THR A 189 18.15 27.76 -7.73
C THR A 189 17.10 28.84 -7.87
N LYS A 190 17.28 29.81 -8.77
CA LYS A 190 16.22 30.77 -9.09
C LYS A 190 14.95 30.08 -9.62
N TYR A 191 13.79 30.63 -9.26
CA TYR A 191 12.49 30.17 -9.73
C TYR A 191 12.38 30.25 -11.26
N SER A 192 11.79 29.22 -11.84
CA SER A 192 11.22 29.23 -13.18
C SER A 192 10.00 28.31 -13.18
N LEU A 193 9.00 28.61 -14.01
CA LEU A 193 7.73 27.86 -14.02
C LEU A 193 7.96 26.36 -14.21
N TRP A 194 8.84 25.96 -15.14
CA TRP A 194 9.13 24.55 -15.40
C TRP A 194 9.74 23.84 -14.18
N LYS A 195 10.56 24.51 -13.36
CA LYS A 195 11.13 23.94 -12.12
C LYS A 195 10.04 23.74 -11.07
N GLY A 196 9.16 24.73 -10.91
CA GLY A 196 8.01 24.63 -10.01
C GLY A 196 7.12 23.45 -10.38
N LEU A 197 6.75 23.33 -11.66
CA LEU A 197 5.98 22.19 -12.16
C LEU A 197 6.71 20.85 -11.98
N PHE A 198 8.04 20.84 -12.10
CA PHE A 198 8.84 19.64 -11.86
C PHE A 198 8.80 19.16 -10.40
N PHE A 199 8.96 20.07 -9.43
CA PHE A 199 8.79 19.73 -8.01
C PHE A 199 7.36 19.31 -7.67
N GLU A 200 6.36 19.90 -8.33
CA GLU A 200 4.97 19.46 -8.17
C GLU A 200 4.77 18.03 -8.69
N MET A 201 5.36 17.66 -9.82
CA MET A 201 5.33 16.27 -10.32
C MET A 201 5.97 15.29 -9.33
N ILE A 202 7.09 15.66 -8.71
CA ILE A 202 7.72 14.86 -7.64
C ILE A 202 6.75 14.66 -6.47
N THR A 203 6.07 15.73 -6.05
CA THR A 203 5.12 15.70 -4.94
C THR A 203 3.89 14.84 -5.25
N ILE A 204 3.27 15.03 -6.41
CA ILE A 204 2.13 14.19 -6.87
C ILE A 204 2.51 12.71 -6.88
N ARG A 205 3.70 12.38 -7.40
CA ARG A 205 4.19 11.00 -7.44
C ARG A 205 4.45 10.44 -6.04
N SER A 206 4.93 11.27 -5.11
CA SER A 206 5.12 10.89 -3.71
C SER A 206 3.80 10.55 -3.06
N THR A 207 2.79 11.41 -3.21
CA THR A 207 1.43 11.20 -2.70
C THR A 207 0.81 9.92 -3.27
N PHE A 208 0.97 9.71 -4.59
CA PHE A 208 0.54 8.48 -5.24
C PHE A 208 1.23 7.25 -4.65
N SER A 209 2.56 7.28 -4.50
CA SER A 209 3.32 6.15 -3.96
C SER A 209 2.90 5.79 -2.53
N TRP A 210 2.57 6.80 -1.73
CA TRP A 210 2.11 6.61 -0.37
C TRP A 210 0.77 5.88 -0.35
N THR A 211 -0.23 6.29 -1.15
CA THR A 211 -1.50 5.55 -1.21
C THR A 211 -1.36 4.19 -1.87
N PHE A 212 -0.53 4.08 -2.91
CA PHE A 212 -0.45 2.86 -3.68
C PHE A 212 0.25 1.72 -2.93
N ILE A 213 1.12 2.01 -1.95
CA ILE A 213 1.70 0.97 -1.11
C ILE A 213 0.61 0.16 -0.39
N ASP A 214 -0.41 0.84 0.13
CA ASP A 214 -1.54 0.24 0.84
C ASP A 214 -2.42 -0.55 -0.13
N VAL A 215 -2.75 0.08 -1.27
CA VAL A 215 -3.54 -0.56 -2.32
C VAL A 215 -2.87 -1.84 -2.80
N PHE A 216 -1.56 -1.81 -3.02
CA PHE A 216 -0.80 -2.96 -3.48
C PHE A 216 -0.89 -4.14 -2.49
N ILE A 217 -0.76 -3.88 -1.19
CA ILE A 217 -0.96 -4.90 -0.14
C ILE A 217 -2.39 -5.43 -0.18
N MET A 218 -3.40 -4.56 -0.28
CA MET A 218 -4.81 -4.99 -0.33
C MET A 218 -5.11 -5.84 -1.59
N LEU A 219 -4.47 -5.56 -2.73
CA LEU A 219 -4.63 -6.32 -3.98
C LEU A 219 -4.08 -7.74 -3.83
N LEU A 220 -2.83 -7.87 -3.37
CA LEU A 220 -2.18 -9.18 -3.21
C LEU A 220 -2.85 -10.02 -2.12
N THR A 221 -3.20 -9.40 -0.98
CA THR A 221 -3.92 -10.11 0.09
C THR A 221 -5.33 -10.51 -0.34
N THR A 222 -6.01 -9.72 -1.16
CA THR A 222 -7.30 -10.11 -1.76
C THR A 222 -7.16 -11.32 -2.68
N ALA A 223 -6.18 -11.30 -3.59
CA ALA A 223 -5.96 -12.41 -4.52
C ALA A 223 -5.60 -13.69 -3.77
N PHE A 224 -4.74 -13.59 -2.75
CA PHE A 224 -4.36 -14.75 -1.93
C PHE A 224 -5.52 -15.28 -1.09
N ALA A 225 -6.30 -14.39 -0.46
CA ALA A 225 -7.46 -14.78 0.33
C ALA A 225 -8.51 -15.54 -0.49
N LEU A 226 -8.65 -15.26 -1.79
CA LEU A 226 -9.52 -16.07 -2.66
C LEU A 226 -9.00 -17.50 -2.83
N ARG A 227 -7.68 -17.69 -2.93
CA ARG A 227 -7.08 -19.03 -3.04
C ARG A 227 -7.25 -19.82 -1.75
N VAL A 228 -7.02 -19.18 -0.60
CA VAL A 228 -7.31 -19.81 0.69
C VAL A 228 -8.80 -20.15 0.82
N LYS A 229 -9.70 -19.25 0.42
CA LYS A 229 -11.15 -19.50 0.41
C LYS A 229 -11.51 -20.70 -0.49
N GLN A 230 -10.96 -20.76 -1.70
CA GLN A 230 -11.18 -21.88 -2.62
C GLN A 230 -10.77 -23.22 -1.98
N PHE A 231 -9.61 -23.26 -1.31
CA PHE A 231 -9.17 -24.44 -0.57
C PHE A 231 -10.12 -24.80 0.58
N THR A 232 -10.47 -23.82 1.42
CA THR A 232 -11.42 -24.02 2.52
C THR A 232 -12.77 -24.56 2.02
N SER A 233 -13.26 -24.08 0.87
CA SER A 233 -14.48 -24.61 0.24
C SER A 233 -14.32 -26.06 -0.23
N LYS A 234 -13.19 -26.44 -0.83
CA LYS A 234 -12.93 -27.84 -1.21
C LYS A 234 -12.93 -28.78 -0.01
N VAL A 235 -12.27 -28.39 1.09
CA VAL A 235 -12.29 -29.14 2.36
C VAL A 235 -13.73 -29.31 2.83
N GLY A 236 -14.51 -28.22 2.87
CA GLY A 236 -15.91 -28.28 3.28
C GLY A 236 -16.79 -29.16 2.40
N ILE A 237 -16.56 -29.21 1.08
CA ILE A 237 -17.28 -30.09 0.16
C ILE A 237 -16.95 -31.56 0.45
N LEU A 238 -15.66 -31.91 0.58
CA LEU A 238 -15.24 -33.30 0.84
C LEU A 238 -15.69 -33.80 2.23
N THR A 239 -15.67 -32.93 3.24
CA THR A 239 -16.24 -33.22 4.57
C THR A 239 -17.74 -33.52 4.45
N LYS A 240 -18.51 -32.69 3.73
CA LYS A 240 -19.97 -32.86 3.58
C LYS A 240 -20.36 -34.07 2.75
N SER A 241 -19.60 -34.38 1.68
CA SER A 241 -19.84 -35.54 0.84
C SER A 241 -19.38 -36.86 1.46
N LYS A 242 -18.76 -36.82 2.66
CA LYS A 242 -18.26 -37.98 3.39
C LYS A 242 -17.31 -38.83 2.54
N THR A 243 -16.44 -38.16 1.77
CA THR A 243 -15.55 -38.83 0.81
C THR A 243 -14.57 -39.77 1.52
N THR A 244 -14.58 -41.04 1.15
CA THR A 244 -13.66 -42.08 1.65
C THR A 244 -12.41 -42.23 0.78
N ASP A 245 -12.34 -41.54 -0.36
CA ASP A 245 -11.19 -41.59 -1.26
C ASP A 245 -9.95 -40.90 -0.67
N ILE A 246 -8.96 -41.71 -0.31
CA ILE A 246 -7.67 -41.27 0.24
C ILE A 246 -6.92 -40.36 -0.73
N LYS A 247 -7.06 -40.56 -2.06
CA LYS A 247 -6.36 -39.75 -3.07
C LYS A 247 -6.79 -38.29 -3.03
N GLU A 248 -8.06 -38.03 -2.76
CA GLU A 248 -8.61 -36.67 -2.65
C GLU A 248 -8.09 -35.94 -1.41
N TRP A 249 -7.99 -36.64 -0.26
CA TRP A 249 -7.39 -36.09 0.96
C TRP A 249 -5.89 -35.82 0.80
N LYS A 250 -5.17 -36.73 0.15
CA LYS A 250 -3.75 -36.53 -0.21
C LYS A 250 -3.57 -35.32 -1.12
N ARG A 251 -4.46 -35.11 -2.10
CA ARG A 251 -4.46 -33.92 -2.97
C ARG A 251 -4.66 -32.64 -2.15
N LEU A 252 -5.63 -32.61 -1.24
CA LEU A 252 -5.83 -31.45 -0.36
C LEU A 252 -4.60 -31.15 0.49
N ARG A 253 -3.92 -32.18 1.01
CA ARG A 253 -2.69 -31.98 1.79
C ARG A 253 -1.57 -31.33 0.98
N GLN A 254 -1.41 -31.74 -0.27
CA GLN A 254 -0.45 -31.13 -1.21
C GLN A 254 -0.85 -29.68 -1.55
N GLU A 255 -2.13 -29.42 -1.86
CA GLU A 255 -2.62 -28.07 -2.13
C GLU A 255 -2.41 -27.13 -0.93
N HIS A 256 -2.65 -27.62 0.30
CA HIS A 256 -2.39 -26.85 1.52
C HIS A 256 -0.90 -26.49 1.67
N TYR A 257 -0.01 -27.45 1.41
CA TYR A 257 1.44 -27.21 1.49
C TYR A 257 1.90 -26.14 0.50
N GLN A 258 1.40 -26.20 -0.73
CA GLN A 258 1.69 -25.21 -1.76
C GLN A 258 1.17 -23.82 -1.39
N LEU A 259 -0.06 -23.72 -0.84
CA LEU A 259 -0.59 -22.44 -0.35
C LEU A 259 0.25 -21.87 0.80
N TYR A 260 0.73 -22.73 1.70
CA TYR A 260 1.64 -22.32 2.76
C TYR A 260 2.97 -21.79 2.20
N GLN A 261 3.58 -22.49 1.23
CA GLN A 261 4.81 -22.02 0.58
C GLN A 261 4.62 -20.67 -0.11
N LEU A 262 3.50 -20.46 -0.81
CA LEU A 262 3.17 -19.17 -1.41
C LEU A 262 2.96 -18.08 -0.37
N CYS A 263 2.30 -18.38 0.74
CA CYS A 263 2.16 -17.45 1.87
C CYS A 263 3.52 -17.03 2.42
N TYR A 264 4.43 -18.00 2.58
CA TYR A 264 5.79 -17.75 3.05
C TYR A 264 6.57 -16.85 2.07
N LEU A 265 6.46 -17.13 0.76
CA LEU A 265 7.07 -16.31 -0.28
C LEU A 265 6.49 -14.88 -0.27
N LEU A 266 5.17 -14.74 -0.19
CA LEU A 266 4.50 -13.44 -0.08
C LEU A 266 5.00 -12.65 1.13
N ASN A 267 5.05 -13.27 2.30
CA ASN A 267 5.54 -12.62 3.51
C ASN A 267 6.98 -12.14 3.32
N ASN A 268 7.88 -12.96 2.79
CA ASN A 268 9.27 -12.58 2.57
C ASN A 268 9.44 -11.40 1.61
N ARG A 269 8.68 -11.40 0.50
CA ARG A 269 8.77 -10.38 -0.55
C ARG A 269 8.06 -9.08 -0.16
N LEU A 270 7.01 -9.15 0.67
CA LEU A 270 6.20 -7.99 1.07
C LEU A 270 6.52 -7.42 2.46
N THR A 271 7.37 -8.09 3.26
CA THR A 271 7.66 -7.68 4.66
C THR A 271 7.95 -6.19 4.79
N TYR A 272 8.88 -5.65 4.00
CA TYR A 272 9.28 -4.25 4.09
C TYR A 272 8.22 -3.27 3.55
N ILE A 273 7.44 -3.70 2.56
CA ILE A 273 6.32 -2.92 2.02
C ILE A 273 5.22 -2.79 3.07
N ILE A 274 4.87 -3.89 3.73
CA ILE A 274 3.89 -3.90 4.82
C ILE A 274 4.41 -3.07 6.00
N PHE A 275 5.67 -3.21 6.38
CA PHE A 275 6.26 -2.42 7.46
C PHE A 275 6.21 -0.92 7.17
N LEU A 276 6.59 -0.49 5.96
CA LEU A 276 6.52 0.90 5.55
C LEU A 276 5.09 1.44 5.50
N SER A 277 4.14 0.63 5.02
CA SER A 277 2.70 0.97 5.03
C SER A 277 2.19 1.25 6.44
N TYR A 278 2.41 0.33 7.38
CA TYR A 278 1.98 0.52 8.77
C TYR A 278 2.70 1.70 9.44
N GLY A 279 4.02 1.78 9.28
CA GLY A 279 4.82 2.84 9.90
C GLY A 279 4.43 4.24 9.43
N THR A 280 4.29 4.43 8.12
CA THR A 280 3.89 5.75 7.55
C THR A 280 2.47 6.11 7.95
N ASN A 281 1.51 5.19 7.81
CA ASN A 281 0.12 5.48 8.18
C ASN A 281 0.00 5.83 9.67
N LEU A 282 0.66 5.08 10.56
CA LEU A 282 0.67 5.39 11.99
C LEU A 282 1.32 6.75 12.28
N TYR A 283 2.47 7.06 11.67
CA TYR A 283 3.13 8.35 11.83
C TYR A 283 2.19 9.52 11.48
N PHE A 284 1.57 9.49 10.29
CA PHE A 284 0.70 10.57 9.85
C PHE A 284 -0.62 10.65 10.64
N ILE A 285 -1.16 9.51 11.12
CA ILE A 285 -2.30 9.51 12.04
C ILE A 285 -1.93 10.23 13.34
N LEU A 286 -0.75 9.95 13.91
CA LEU A 286 -0.30 10.57 15.16
C LEU A 286 -0.06 12.09 15.00
N ILE A 287 0.54 12.51 13.88
CA ILE A 287 0.73 13.93 13.55
C ILE A 287 -0.61 14.64 13.37
N GLN A 288 -1.57 14.05 12.67
CA GLN A 288 -2.88 14.67 12.48
C GLN A 288 -3.70 14.71 13.76
N LEU A 289 -3.59 13.69 14.61
CA LEU A 289 -4.21 13.69 15.94
C LEU A 289 -3.64 14.82 16.80
N PHE A 290 -2.30 14.98 16.81
CA PHE A 290 -1.64 16.09 17.49
C PHE A 290 -2.08 17.45 16.92
N GLY A 291 -2.11 17.59 15.59
CA GLY A 291 -2.56 18.80 14.91
C GLY A 291 -4.03 19.15 15.18
N SER A 292 -4.89 18.16 15.38
CA SER A 292 -6.32 18.36 15.70
C SER A 292 -6.56 18.99 17.07
N MET A 293 -5.60 18.86 17.98
CA MET A 293 -5.63 19.47 19.31
C MET A 293 -5.32 20.98 19.28
N LYS A 294 -4.74 21.48 18.18
CA LYS A 294 -4.48 22.92 18.01
C LYS A 294 -5.80 23.63 17.70
N HIS A 295 -6.01 24.84 18.24
CA HIS A 295 -7.23 25.61 17.94
C HIS A 295 -7.33 25.93 16.44
N LEU A 296 -8.19 25.19 15.72
CA LEU A 296 -8.45 25.42 14.31
C LEU A 296 -9.50 26.54 14.16
N THR A 297 -9.11 27.71 13.68
CA THR A 297 -10.02 28.88 13.54
C THR A 297 -10.85 28.85 12.25
N SER A 298 -10.32 28.27 11.17
CA SER A 298 -11.01 28.17 9.87
C SER A 298 -11.80 26.87 9.70
N SER A 299 -13.05 26.97 9.24
CA SER A 299 -13.90 25.81 8.90
C SER A 299 -13.31 24.95 7.78
N LEU A 300 -12.65 25.56 6.78
CA LEU A 300 -11.99 24.83 5.69
C LEU A 300 -10.83 23.98 6.21
N ARG A 301 -10.03 24.53 7.13
CA ARG A 301 -8.93 23.82 7.79
C ARG A 301 -9.46 22.60 8.55
N LYS A 302 -10.52 22.76 9.33
CA LYS A 302 -11.17 21.64 10.05
C LYS A 302 -11.63 20.52 9.11
N ILE A 303 -12.30 20.87 8.00
CA ILE A 303 -12.79 19.90 7.02
C ILE A 303 -11.62 19.12 6.39
N TYR A 304 -10.56 19.81 5.99
CA TYR A 304 -9.36 19.18 5.43
C TYR A 304 -8.72 18.19 6.41
N TYR A 305 -8.44 18.63 7.65
CA TYR A 305 -7.82 17.78 8.67
C TYR A 305 -8.68 16.55 8.98
N CYS A 306 -9.99 16.72 9.13
CA CYS A 306 -10.91 15.62 9.40
C CYS A 306 -10.96 14.61 8.24
N MET A 307 -11.03 15.09 6.99
CA MET A 307 -11.05 14.24 5.80
C MET A 307 -9.74 13.46 5.62
N SER A 308 -8.58 14.12 5.75
CA SER A 308 -7.29 13.43 5.62
C SER A 308 -7.09 12.41 6.75
N PHE A 309 -7.51 12.72 7.97
CA PHE A 309 -7.45 11.79 9.09
C PHE A 309 -8.32 10.56 8.87
N PHE A 310 -9.57 10.77 8.48
CA PHE A 310 -10.47 9.68 8.16
C PHE A 310 -9.91 8.79 7.05
N LEU A 311 -9.29 9.38 6.02
CA LEU A 311 -8.70 8.63 4.92
C LEU A 311 -7.51 7.77 5.37
N LEU A 312 -6.63 8.29 6.22
CA LEU A 312 -5.53 7.50 6.77
C LEU A 312 -6.03 6.32 7.61
N ILE A 313 -7.07 6.54 8.41
CA ILE A 313 -7.74 5.46 9.14
C ILE A 313 -8.31 4.44 8.17
N VAL A 314 -9.07 4.84 7.14
CA VAL A 314 -9.64 3.92 6.14
C VAL A 314 -8.55 3.10 5.44
N ARG A 315 -7.40 3.70 5.12
CA ARG A 315 -6.26 3.00 4.50
C ARG A 315 -5.64 1.98 5.44
N LEU A 316 -5.34 2.35 6.69
CA LEU A 316 -4.79 1.45 7.70
C LEU A 316 -5.75 0.30 8.03
N LEU A 317 -7.04 0.61 8.17
CA LEU A 317 -8.11 -0.37 8.34
C LEU A 317 -8.19 -1.31 7.13
N GLY A 318 -8.12 -0.76 5.92
CA GLY A 318 -8.12 -1.50 4.67
C GLY A 318 -7.01 -2.55 4.64
N VAL A 319 -5.76 -2.11 4.77
CA VAL A 319 -4.59 -3.01 4.80
C VAL A 319 -4.77 -4.12 5.84
N THR A 320 -5.23 -3.76 7.04
CA THR A 320 -5.45 -4.72 8.13
C THR A 320 -6.58 -5.71 7.84
N LEU A 321 -7.73 -5.25 7.35
CA LEU A 321 -8.90 -6.10 7.11
C LEU A 321 -8.70 -7.04 5.92
N TYR A 322 -8.11 -6.55 4.83
CA TYR A 322 -7.79 -7.36 3.66
C TYR A 322 -6.72 -8.40 3.97
N GLY A 323 -5.67 -8.04 4.73
CA GLY A 323 -4.68 -9.00 5.23
C GLY A 323 -5.29 -10.02 6.20
N ALA A 324 -6.10 -9.57 7.16
CA ALA A 324 -6.75 -10.44 8.13
C ALA A 324 -7.73 -11.43 7.48
N ARG A 325 -8.31 -11.10 6.32
CA ARG A 325 -9.17 -12.01 5.55
C ARG A 325 -8.47 -13.34 5.24
N VAL A 326 -7.17 -13.31 4.92
CA VAL A 326 -6.36 -14.53 4.69
C VAL A 326 -6.42 -15.44 5.91
N SER A 327 -6.07 -14.90 7.08
CA SER A 327 -6.08 -15.66 8.34
C SER A 327 -7.48 -16.15 8.72
N ASN A 328 -8.53 -15.36 8.46
CA ASN A 328 -9.90 -15.74 8.77
C ASN A 328 -10.39 -16.90 7.90
N GLU A 329 -10.01 -16.95 6.62
CA GLU A 329 -10.34 -18.09 5.76
C GLU A 329 -9.52 -19.33 6.11
N SER A 330 -8.24 -19.16 6.48
CA SER A 330 -7.38 -20.26 6.92
C SER A 330 -7.90 -20.92 8.21
N LYS A 331 -8.30 -20.12 9.20
CA LYS A 331 -8.82 -20.64 10.50
C LYS A 331 -10.08 -21.48 10.37
N LYS A 332 -10.85 -21.36 9.28
CA LYS A 332 -12.05 -22.18 9.03
C LYS A 332 -11.71 -23.62 8.64
N ILE A 333 -10.49 -23.89 8.18
CA ILE A 333 -10.08 -25.22 7.71
C ILE A 333 -10.10 -26.24 8.85
N LEU A 334 -9.52 -25.88 10.00
CA LEU A 334 -9.33 -26.81 11.12
C LEU A 334 -10.66 -27.34 11.69
N PRO A 335 -11.68 -26.50 11.98
CA PRO A 335 -12.99 -26.99 12.39
C PRO A 335 -13.66 -27.92 11.36
N LEU A 336 -13.45 -27.68 10.06
CA LEU A 336 -14.01 -28.54 8.99
C LEU A 336 -13.34 -29.91 8.97
N LEU A 337 -12.03 -29.99 9.24
CA LEU A 337 -11.30 -31.25 9.34
C LEU A 337 -11.70 -32.04 10.58
N PHE A 338 -11.91 -31.38 11.72
CA PHE A 338 -12.43 -32.03 12.93
C PHE A 338 -13.88 -32.51 12.79
N SER A 339 -14.62 -31.98 11.81
CA SER A 339 -15.99 -32.41 11.50
C SER A 339 -16.07 -33.60 10.53
N VAL A 340 -14.93 -34.17 10.10
CA VAL A 340 -14.91 -35.35 9.22
C VAL A 340 -15.46 -36.57 9.96
N PRO A 341 -16.49 -37.26 9.45
CA PRO A 341 -17.06 -38.44 10.11
C PRO A 341 -16.05 -39.59 10.25
N ALA A 342 -16.20 -40.41 11.28
CA ALA A 342 -15.35 -41.58 11.52
C ALA A 342 -15.29 -42.55 10.31
N SER A 343 -16.36 -42.67 9.54
CA SER A 343 -16.40 -43.50 8.33
C SER A 343 -15.51 -43.00 7.18
N SER A 344 -15.19 -41.70 7.16
CA SER A 344 -14.38 -41.05 6.12
C SER A 344 -12.99 -40.65 6.63
N TYR A 345 -12.78 -40.72 7.95
CA TYR A 345 -11.53 -40.36 8.61
C TYR A 345 -10.44 -41.37 8.26
N ASN A 346 -9.27 -40.87 7.86
CA ASN A 346 -8.13 -41.69 7.45
C ASN A 346 -6.81 -40.96 7.77
N LYS A 347 -5.68 -41.64 7.54
CA LYS A 347 -4.35 -41.10 7.89
C LYS A 347 -4.02 -39.77 7.19
N GLU A 348 -4.51 -39.55 5.97
CA GLU A 348 -4.27 -38.29 5.26
C GLU A 348 -5.04 -37.11 5.91
N VAL A 349 -6.23 -37.36 6.47
CA VAL A 349 -6.98 -36.35 7.26
C VAL A 349 -6.22 -35.98 8.52
N GLU A 350 -5.72 -36.98 9.26
CA GLU A 350 -4.90 -36.78 10.46
C GLU A 350 -3.62 -35.98 10.13
N CYS A 351 -2.89 -36.36 9.10
CA CYS A 351 -1.70 -35.63 8.65
C CYS A 351 -2.02 -34.20 8.20
N LEU A 352 -3.17 -33.99 7.55
CA LEU A 352 -3.60 -32.65 7.16
C LEU A 352 -3.94 -31.77 8.37
N ILE A 353 -4.58 -32.33 9.40
CA ILE A 353 -4.83 -31.63 10.68
C ILE A 353 -3.51 -31.17 11.29
N ASP A 354 -2.54 -32.08 11.45
CA ASP A 354 -1.21 -31.75 11.97
C ASP A 354 -0.52 -30.67 11.15
N GLN A 355 -0.63 -30.75 9.82
CA GLN A 355 -0.02 -29.78 8.92
C GLN A 355 -0.68 -28.40 9.04
N VAL A 356 -2.00 -28.31 9.15
CA VAL A 356 -2.72 -27.04 9.32
C VAL A 356 -2.39 -26.39 10.66
N ILE A 357 -2.20 -27.19 11.72
CA ILE A 357 -1.81 -26.69 13.04
C ILE A 357 -0.38 -26.13 13.01
N LYS A 358 0.56 -26.82 12.36
CA LYS A 358 1.98 -26.42 12.31
C LYS A 358 2.25 -25.29 11.32
N ASN A 359 1.61 -25.32 10.16
CA ASN A 359 1.88 -24.43 9.03
C ASN A 359 0.79 -23.37 8.90
N GLU A 360 0.84 -22.35 9.75
CA GLU A 360 -0.15 -21.27 9.75
C GLU A 360 -0.10 -20.44 8.46
N ILE A 361 -1.21 -20.35 7.74
CA ILE A 361 -1.37 -19.48 6.56
C ILE A 361 -1.86 -18.11 7.04
N ILE A 362 -0.91 -17.20 7.24
CA ILE A 362 -1.18 -15.84 7.70
C ILE A 362 -0.20 -14.85 7.08
N ILE A 363 -0.71 -13.67 6.71
CA ILE A 363 0.14 -12.57 6.26
C ILE A 363 0.82 -11.96 7.49
N SER A 364 2.15 -11.88 7.47
CA SER A 364 2.94 -11.37 8.58
C SER A 364 4.16 -10.60 8.11
N VAL A 365 4.65 -9.73 8.99
CA VAL A 365 5.92 -9.03 8.83
C VAL A 365 6.97 -9.83 9.61
N LYS A 366 7.52 -10.88 8.98
CA LYS A 366 8.46 -11.83 9.61
C LYS A 366 8.05 -12.15 11.07
N ASN A 367 8.91 -11.84 12.03
CA ASN A 367 8.72 -12.06 13.46
C ASN A 367 8.19 -10.83 14.22
N PHE A 368 7.87 -9.73 13.53
CA PHE A 368 7.39 -8.49 14.16
C PHE A 368 5.91 -8.59 14.54
N PHE A 369 5.03 -8.81 13.56
CA PHE A 369 3.59 -8.95 13.81
C PHE A 369 2.86 -9.71 12.72
N LYS A 370 1.72 -10.31 13.10
CA LYS A 370 0.79 -11.01 12.21
C LYS A 370 -0.43 -10.13 11.93
N ILE A 371 -0.84 -10.04 10.67
CA ILE A 371 -2.02 -9.24 10.29
C ILE A 371 -3.28 -10.04 10.62
N THR A 372 -3.93 -9.66 11.72
CA THR A 372 -5.19 -10.27 12.19
C THR A 372 -6.21 -9.18 12.52
N LYS A 373 -7.49 -9.54 12.65
CA LYS A 373 -8.51 -8.62 13.19
C LYS A 373 -8.14 -8.12 14.60
N GLY A 374 -7.42 -8.92 15.39
CA GLY A 374 -6.94 -8.52 16.71
C GLY A 374 -5.92 -7.37 16.68
N LEU A 375 -5.14 -7.27 15.60
CA LEU A 375 -4.17 -6.19 15.42
C LEU A 375 -4.85 -4.81 15.33
N LEU A 376 -6.07 -4.76 14.79
CA LEU A 376 -6.86 -3.53 14.75
C LEU A 376 -7.11 -2.98 16.16
N PHE A 377 -7.61 -3.81 17.07
CA PHE A 377 -7.89 -3.40 18.45
C PHE A 377 -6.63 -2.93 19.17
N LYS A 378 -5.47 -3.53 18.88
CA LYS A 378 -4.19 -3.08 19.42
C LYS A 378 -3.84 -1.68 18.94
N PHE A 379 -3.97 -1.39 17.65
CA PHE A 379 -3.72 -0.04 17.13
C PHE A 379 -4.71 0.99 17.68
N THR A 380 -6.00 0.67 17.76
CA THR A 380 -6.99 1.56 18.36
C THR A 380 -6.65 1.86 19.83
N GLY A 381 -6.29 0.85 20.62
CA GLY A 381 -5.89 1.05 22.02
C GLY A 381 -4.66 1.95 22.17
N VAL A 382 -3.65 1.76 21.32
CA VAL A 382 -2.43 2.61 21.31
C VAL A 382 -2.77 4.05 20.91
N LEU A 383 -3.60 4.26 19.89
CA LEU A 383 -4.01 5.59 19.44
C LEU A 383 -4.80 6.34 20.53
N VAL A 384 -5.76 5.67 21.18
CA VAL A 384 -6.52 6.25 22.29
C VAL A 384 -5.60 6.56 23.48
N THR A 385 -4.66 5.67 23.80
CA THR A 385 -3.69 5.92 24.88
C THR A 385 -2.83 7.15 24.57
N TYR A 386 -2.34 7.27 23.34
CA TYR A 386 -1.58 8.43 22.89
C TYR A 386 -2.42 9.72 22.95
N GLU A 387 -3.68 9.67 22.52
CA GLU A 387 -4.60 10.80 22.61
C GLU A 387 -4.82 11.26 24.06
N LEU A 388 -5.08 10.31 24.97
CA LEU A 388 -5.27 10.61 26.40
C LEU A 388 -4.02 11.24 27.02
N VAL A 389 -2.84 10.69 26.69
CA VAL A 389 -1.55 11.24 27.13
C VAL A 389 -1.38 12.66 26.58
N LEU A 390 -1.64 12.88 25.28
CA LEU A 390 -1.56 14.21 24.69
C LEU A 390 -2.52 15.20 25.35
N ILE A 391 -3.76 14.81 25.65
CA ILE A 391 -4.73 15.67 26.33
C ILE A 391 -4.21 16.09 27.71
N GLN A 392 -3.63 15.14 28.46
CA GLN A 392 -3.07 15.38 29.79
C GLN A 392 -1.87 16.34 29.78
N PHE A 393 -0.99 16.24 28.76
CA PHE A 393 0.19 17.10 28.66
C PHE A 393 -0.11 18.44 27.97
N ASN A 394 -1.06 18.49 27.04
CA ASN A 394 -1.37 19.70 26.27
C ASN A 394 -2.34 20.65 26.99
N THR A 395 -2.97 20.22 28.10
CA THR A 395 -3.70 21.15 28.99
C THR A 395 -2.77 22.21 29.60
N TYR A 396 -1.44 22.02 29.55
CA TYR A 396 -0.43 22.98 30.02
C TYR A 396 0.12 23.95 28.95
N SER A 397 0.02 23.64 27.65
CA SER A 397 0.71 24.40 26.57
C SER A 397 -0.19 25.31 25.72
N LEU A 398 -1.50 25.36 25.99
CA LEU A 398 -2.48 26.08 25.15
C LEU A 398 -2.44 27.63 25.19
N TYR A 399 -1.42 28.24 25.82
CA TYR A 399 -1.32 29.71 25.94
C TYR A 399 -0.13 30.36 25.23
N THR A 400 0.74 29.59 24.56
CA THR A 400 1.89 30.16 23.86
C THR A 400 1.96 29.63 22.45
N ASP A 401 1.40 30.40 21.51
CA ASP A 401 2.00 30.57 20.19
C ASP A 401 1.56 31.93 19.65
N GLU A 402 2.41 32.91 19.96
CA GLU A 402 2.43 34.24 19.37
C GLU A 402 2.87 34.18 17.90
N ILE A 403 2.34 35.15 17.17
CA ILE A 403 2.58 35.54 15.78
C ILE A 403 4.07 35.45 15.41
N LEU A 404 4.47 34.45 14.63
CA LEU A 404 5.67 34.54 13.80
C LEU A 404 5.30 35.11 12.43
N GLY A 405 5.77 36.33 12.14
CA GLY A 405 5.70 36.93 10.81
C GLY A 405 6.50 36.09 9.81
N ASP A 406 5.86 35.64 8.75
CA ASP A 406 6.43 34.71 7.76
C ASP A 406 6.98 35.52 6.56
N ASP A 407 8.30 35.76 6.50
CA ASP A 407 9.02 36.46 5.41
C ASP A 407 8.83 35.81 4.01
N LYS A 408 8.17 34.65 3.95
CA LYS A 408 7.87 33.90 2.72
C LYS A 408 7.04 34.68 1.71
N CYS A 409 6.28 35.71 2.13
CA CYS A 409 5.53 36.55 1.20
C CYS A 409 6.41 37.53 0.38
N GLN A 410 7.66 37.79 0.76
CA GLN A 410 8.51 38.80 0.10
C GLN A 410 9.09 38.36 -1.26
N LEU A 411 9.16 37.06 -1.56
CA LEU A 411 9.64 36.57 -2.87
C LEU A 411 8.62 36.76 -4.00
N PHE A 412 7.38 37.14 -3.68
CA PHE A 412 6.33 37.30 -4.68
C PHE A 412 6.49 38.57 -5.51
N THR A 413 7.19 39.59 -4.99
CA THR A 413 7.37 40.89 -5.64
C THR A 413 8.67 41.03 -6.45
N ASN A 414 9.71 40.24 -6.14
CA ASN A 414 11.05 40.43 -6.69
C ASN A 414 11.43 39.53 -7.89
N SER A 415 10.46 38.92 -8.58
CA SER A 415 10.73 38.11 -9.78
C SER A 415 9.77 38.44 -10.93
N THR A 416 10.00 39.60 -11.54
CA THR A 416 9.60 39.89 -12.93
C THR A 416 10.59 39.27 -13.92
#